data_AF-A0A9C8EUB5-F1
#
_entry.id   AF-A0A9C8EUB5-F1
#
_cell.length_a   1.000
_cell.length_b   1.000
_cell.length_c   1.000
_cell.angle_alpha   90.00
_cell.angle_beta   90.00
_cell.angle_gamma   90.00
#
_symmetry.space_group_name_H-M   'P 1'
#
loop_
_entity.id
_entity.type
_entity.pdbx_description
1 polymer ?
#
loop_
_entity_poly.entity_id
_entity_poly.type
_entity_poly.pdbx_seq_one_letter_code
_entity_poly.pdbx_strand_id
1 'polypeptide(L)'
;MICQDQGESLHKNLKNQITLPKRLLKGFPETDCFDIKIRGDEIILKLVKITINGSTLEGVRKKISSLGLSEKDIEEAVRCTRKEQSRS
;
A
#
# COMPACT_ATOMS: atom_id res chain seq x y z
N MET A 1 7.31 -17.13 11.70
CA MET A 1 7.76 -15.91 11.00
C MET A 1 6.57 -14.98 10.82
N ILE A 2 6.17 -14.30 11.90
CA ILE A 2 5.24 -13.15 11.88
C ILE A 2 5.66 -12.32 13.10
N CYS A 3 6.28 -11.16 12.89
CA CYS A 3 6.45 -10.21 13.99
C CYS A 3 5.11 -9.50 14.15
N GLN A 4 4.34 -9.92 15.17
CA GLN A 4 3.27 -9.13 15.72
C GLN A 4 3.93 -8.02 16.56
N ASP A 5 3.58 -6.77 16.30
CA ASP A 5 3.83 -5.67 17.22
C ASP A 5 2.46 -5.09 17.57
N GLN A 6 1.97 -5.45 18.75
CA GLN A 6 0.75 -4.94 19.33
C GLN A 6 0.99 -3.52 19.85
N GLY A 7 0.07 -2.62 19.50
CA GLY A 7 -0.35 -1.47 20.31
C GLY A 7 0.74 -0.63 20.98
N GLU A 8 1.30 0.35 20.28
CA GLU A 8 1.77 1.59 20.91
C GLU A 8 1.44 2.82 20.04
N SER A 9 0.52 3.61 20.58
CA SER A 9 0.35 5.07 20.46
C SER A 9 0.73 5.74 19.13
N LEU A 10 -0.31 6.30 18.50
CA LEU A 10 -0.32 7.25 17.40
C LEU A 10 0.45 8.55 17.73
N HIS A 11 1.76 8.47 17.93
CA HIS A 11 2.71 9.58 17.84
C HIS A 11 4.16 9.06 17.73
N LYS A 12 4.42 8.01 16.91
CA LYS A 12 5.79 7.74 16.47
C LYS A 12 6.24 8.93 15.64
N ASN A 13 7.04 9.78 16.27
CA ASN A 13 7.51 11.02 15.68
C ASN A 13 8.06 10.71 14.28
N LEU A 14 7.53 11.38 13.25
CA LEU A 14 8.02 11.37 11.87
C LEU A 14 9.40 12.06 11.79
N LYS A 15 10.33 11.63 12.65
CA LYS A 15 11.55 12.32 13.07
C LYS A 15 12.63 12.27 11.99
N ASN A 16 12.40 11.50 10.92
CA ASN A 16 13.32 11.32 9.80
C ASN A 16 12.57 11.22 8.46
N GLN A 17 11.95 12.32 8.05
CA GLN A 17 11.29 12.45 6.74
C GLN A 17 12.29 12.96 5.70
N ILE A 18 12.26 12.36 4.49
CA ILE A 18 13.04 12.82 3.34
C ILE A 18 12.08 13.47 2.34
N THR A 19 12.34 14.72 1.97
CA THR A 19 11.54 15.46 0.98
C THR A 19 12.18 15.36 -0.41
N LEU A 20 11.39 14.98 -1.41
CA LEU A 20 11.85 14.88 -2.80
C LEU A 20 11.22 16.01 -3.66
N PRO A 21 12.00 16.72 -4.49
CA PRO A 21 11.47 17.71 -5.42
C PRO A 21 10.47 17.09 -6.42
N LYS A 22 9.30 17.71 -6.58
CA LYS A 22 8.27 17.27 -7.56
C LYS A 22 8.80 17.14 -8.99
N ARG A 23 9.84 17.89 -9.37
CA ARG A 23 10.47 17.81 -10.70
C ARG A 23 11.10 16.44 -10.97
N LEU A 24 11.60 15.74 -9.95
CA LEU A 24 12.16 14.39 -10.07
C LEU A 24 11.08 13.34 -10.40
N LEU A 25 9.83 13.62 -10.02
CA LEU A 25 8.69 12.72 -10.23
C LEU A 25 8.02 12.93 -11.59
N LYS A 26 8.34 14.00 -12.34
CA LYS A 26 7.68 14.33 -13.62
C LYS A 26 7.85 13.27 -14.70
N GLY A 27 8.89 12.44 -14.63
CA GLY A 27 9.14 11.34 -15.57
C GLY A 27 8.43 10.03 -15.20
N PHE A 28 7.72 9.98 -14.06
CA PHE A 28 7.16 8.75 -13.52
C PHE A 28 5.63 8.88 -13.34
N PRO A 29 4.85 8.53 -14.37
CA PRO A 29 3.39 8.51 -14.25
C PRO A 29 2.94 7.33 -13.36
N GLU A 30 2.15 7.63 -12.33
CA GLU A 30 1.41 6.68 -11.47
C GLU A 30 2.25 5.85 -10.48
N THR A 31 3.14 6.51 -9.75
CA THR A 31 3.98 5.85 -8.73
C THR A 31 3.80 6.54 -7.40
N ASP A 32 2.94 5.95 -6.55
CA ASP A 32 2.58 6.49 -5.24
C ASP A 32 3.39 5.85 -4.10
N CYS A 33 4.29 4.91 -4.41
CA CYS A 33 5.06 4.16 -3.43
C CYS A 33 6.52 3.93 -3.85
N PHE A 34 7.38 3.83 -2.84
CA PHE A 34 8.79 3.50 -2.97
C PHE A 34 9.05 2.13 -2.34
N ASP A 35 9.72 1.25 -3.07
CA ASP A 35 10.40 0.09 -2.51
C ASP A 35 11.73 0.57 -1.93
N ILE A 36 11.95 0.33 -0.63
CA ILE A 36 13.09 0.82 0.13
C ILE A 36 14.01 -0.34 0.44
N LYS A 37 15.29 -0.22 0.06
CA LYS A 37 16.33 -1.20 0.41
C LYS A 37 17.53 -0.52 1.03
N ILE A 38 18.18 -1.22 1.94
CA ILE A 38 19.45 -0.80 2.54
C ILE A 38 20.54 -1.68 1.95
N ARG A 39 21.61 -1.07 1.45
CA ARG A 39 22.78 -1.76 0.91
C ARG A 39 24.04 -1.14 1.50
N GLY A 40 24.58 -1.76 2.55
CA GLY A 40 25.66 -1.15 3.33
C GLY A 40 25.19 0.19 3.91
N ASP A 41 25.87 1.26 3.51
CA ASP A 41 25.57 2.64 3.95
C ASP A 41 24.63 3.40 2.98
N GLU A 42 24.09 2.72 1.96
CA GLU A 42 23.20 3.32 0.97
C GLU A 42 21.74 2.97 1.22
N ILE A 43 20.86 3.97 1.10
CA ILE A 43 19.41 3.78 0.99
C ILE A 43 19.03 3.87 -0.49
N ILE A 44 18.49 2.78 -1.02
CA ILE A 44 17.98 2.72 -2.40
C ILE A 44 16.46 2.89 -2.35
N LEU A 45 15.99 3.97 -2.95
CA LEU A 45 14.57 4.29 -3.13
C LEU A 45 14.17 3.97 -4.57
N LYS A 46 13.38 2.91 -4.77
CA LYS A 46 12.89 2.54 -6.10
C LYS A 46 11.40 2.86 -6.22
N LEU A 47 11.04 3.70 -7.18
CA LEU A 47 9.63 3.93 -7.48
C LEU A 47 8.99 2.63 -7.98
N VAL A 48 7.88 2.23 -7.37
CA VAL A 48 7.12 1.04 -7.74
C VAL A 48 5.67 1.38 -8.02
N LYS A 49 5.15 0.87 -9.14
CA LYS A 49 3.70 0.89 -9.39
C LYS A 49 3.06 -0.11 -8.47
N ILE A 50 2.09 0.33 -7.67
CA ILE A 50 1.27 -0.60 -6.88
C ILE A 50 0.41 -1.39 -7.87
N THR A 51 0.84 -2.61 -8.16
CA THR A 51 0.03 -3.58 -8.88
C THR A 51 -0.40 -4.62 -7.85
N ILE A 52 -1.71 -4.71 -7.59
CA ILE A 52 -2.26 -5.74 -6.73
C ILE A 52 -2.08 -7.06 -7.48
N ASN A 53 -1.14 -7.90 -7.02
CA ASN A 53 -0.83 -9.19 -7.63
C ASN A 53 -0.58 -9.11 -9.16
N GLY A 54 0.17 -8.11 -9.62
CA GLY A 54 0.45 -7.90 -11.05
C GLY A 54 -0.72 -7.31 -11.85
N SER A 55 -1.85 -6.99 -11.22
CA SER A 55 -3.02 -6.37 -11.82
C SER A 55 -3.12 -4.90 -11.39
N THR A 56 -3.50 -4.01 -12.32
CA THR A 56 -3.86 -2.64 -11.96
C THR A 56 -5.18 -2.62 -11.19
N LEU A 57 -5.44 -1.56 -10.41
CA LEU A 57 -6.70 -1.41 -9.68
C LEU A 57 -7.92 -1.49 -10.62
N GLU A 58 -7.81 -0.90 -11.81
CA GLU A 58 -8.81 -1.06 -12.88
C GLU A 58 -8.98 -2.51 -13.32
N GLY A 59 -7.89 -3.25 -13.51
CA GLY A 59 -7.94 -4.66 -13.87
C GLY A 59 -8.64 -5.51 -12.80
N VAL A 60 -8.38 -5.22 -11.53
CA VAL A 60 -9.07 -5.84 -10.39
C VAL A 60 -10.55 -5.49 -10.41
N ARG A 61 -10.93 -4.21 -10.55
CA ARG A 61 -12.34 -3.78 -10.60
C ARG A 61 -13.09 -4.42 -11.76
N LYS A 62 -12.51 -4.45 -12.96
CA LYS A 62 -13.08 -5.15 -14.13
C LYS A 62 -13.30 -6.63 -13.86
N LYS A 63 -12.34 -7.30 -13.21
CA LYS A 63 -12.46 -8.71 -12.86
C LYS A 63 -13.57 -8.94 -11.84
N ILE A 64 -13.69 -8.08 -10.83
CA ILE A 64 -14.75 -8.17 -9.82
C ILE A 64 -16.14 -7.97 -10.48
N SER A 65 -16.29 -6.98 -11.36
CA SER A 65 -17.52 -6.80 -12.14
C SER A 65 -17.82 -7.98 -13.06
N SER A 66 -16.80 -8.59 -13.67
CA SER A 66 -16.98 -9.78 -14.52
C SER A 66 -17.44 -11.02 -13.74
N LEU A 67 -17.20 -11.05 -12.43
CA LEU A 67 -17.68 -12.10 -11.52
C LEU A 67 -19.08 -11.79 -10.96
N GLY A 68 -19.72 -10.70 -11.39
CA GLY A 68 -21.06 -10.30 -10.96
C GLY A 68 -21.11 -9.68 -9.57
N LEU A 69 -19.96 -9.34 -8.99
CA LEU A 69 -19.84 -8.72 -7.68
C LEU A 69 -19.92 -7.19 -7.81
N SER A 70 -20.66 -6.56 -6.90
CA SER A 70 -20.84 -5.11 -6.85
C SER A 70 -19.88 -4.45 -5.86
N GLU A 71 -19.72 -3.13 -5.95
CA GLU A 71 -18.89 -2.38 -4.99
C GLU A 71 -19.34 -2.57 -3.54
N LYS A 72 -20.66 -2.76 -3.31
CA LYS A 72 -21.22 -3.02 -1.98
C LYS A 72 -20.73 -4.34 -1.39
N ASP A 73 -20.62 -5.38 -2.23
CA ASP A 73 -20.13 -6.70 -1.81
C ASP A 73 -18.66 -6.62 -1.39
N ILE A 74 -17.87 -5.79 -2.09
CA ILE A 74 -16.46 -5.53 -1.75
C ILE A 74 -16.38 -4.77 -0.42
N GLU A 75 -17.16 -3.70 -0.24
CA GLU A 75 -17.16 -2.92 0.98
C GLU A 75 -17.53 -3.75 2.20
N GLU A 76 -18.54 -4.60 2.06
CA GLU A 76 -18.96 -5.50 3.13
C GLU A 76 -17.88 -6.53 3.48
N ALA A 77 -17.24 -7.13 2.48
CA ALA A 77 -16.13 -8.05 2.69
C ALA A 77 -14.95 -7.38 3.42
N VAL A 78 -14.52 -6.20 2.97
CA VAL A 78 -13.44 -5.43 3.60
C VAL A 78 -13.80 -5.03 5.04
N ARG A 79 -15.05 -4.61 5.26
CA ARG A 79 -15.56 -4.25 6.58
C ARG A 79 -15.53 -5.43 7.55
N CYS A 80 -15.93 -6.62 7.09
CA CYS A 80 -15.90 -7.84 7.89
C CYS A 80 -14.45 -8.23 8.23
N THR A 81 -13.53 -8.23 7.27
CA THR A 81 -12.12 -8.56 7.53
C THR A 81 -11.47 -7.60 8.54
N ARG A 82 -11.74 -6.30 8.44
CA ARG A 82 -11.21 -5.30 9.40
C ARG A 82 -11.77 -5.48 10.81
N LYS A 83 -13.04 -5.87 10.95
CA LYS A 83 -13.65 -6.17 12.27
C LYS A 83 -13.03 -7.41 12.91
N GLU A 84 -12.76 -8.45 12.14
CA GLU A 84 -12.12 -9.67 12.64
C GLU A 84 -10.66 -9.43 13.07
N GLN A 85 -9.92 -8.57 12.37
CA GLN A 85 -8.57 -8.16 12.78
C GLN A 85 -8.55 -7.33 14.08
N SER A 86 -9.65 -6.66 14.44
CA SER A 86 -9.77 -5.94 15.73
C SER A 86 -10.26 -6.81 16.89
N ARG A 87 -10.62 -8.07 16.63
CA ARG A 87 -11.10 -9.05 17.62
C ARG A 87 -10.05 -10.12 17.98
N SER A 88 -8.92 -10.15 17.28
CA SER A 88 -7.73 -10.96 17.61
C SER A 88 -6.66 -10.09 18.26
#